data_AF-A0A2S5LIU4-F1
#
_entry.id   AF-A0A2S5LIU4-F1
#
_cell.length_a   1.000
_cell.length_b   1.000
_cell.length_c   1.000
_cell.angle_alpha   90.00
_cell.angle_beta   90.00
_cell.angle_gamma   90.00
#
_symmetry.space_group_name_H-M   'P 1'
#
loop_
_entity.id
_entity.type
_entity.pdbx_description
1 polymer ?
#
loop_
_entity_poly.entity_id
_entity_poly.type
_entity_poly.pdbx_seq_one_letter_code
_entity_poly.pdbx_strand_id
1 'polypeptide(L)'
;MLIFLIALSVMLIPVGIKSEDSLKVNSKYGDIQLTPNELAWIKEHPEVRVAVKHGWMPIEFKLESDQHRGISVDYLHALGTIFNIRFIPIDYSESMSISSVDVISGVVSSNLKHSEFKKQPYPFLNVPFAIYVNKKLNDGPEVTSMSDLDDKRVAVFKNGPIAKEIANNYPNIKLLHVDIADEAFEELRLGRVDAYVGNQIIIDYHIVVHRLNFVEKMGMTPFSTDVSMAVRGDLPELASILDKGLQAIGKNNQEILEKWQITDSHYSRWLIPIIIITSLFLLVGLIGVFKLKQTLRRQRVEAKKTIWHQANYDYLTDLPNRHLLDTRLTQAMEKADESLSSVGILFIDLDNFKQVNDTAGHSIGDKLIKEAAGRITHCVRSYDTVA
;
A
#
# COMPACT_ATOMS: atom_id res chain seq x y z
N MET A 1 89.05 -3.83 -26.70
CA MET A 1 88.34 -5.08 -27.01
C MET A 1 87.58 -5.48 -25.75
N LEU A 2 86.31 -5.06 -25.63
CA LEU A 2 85.12 -5.93 -25.75
C LEU A 2 85.12 -6.98 -24.60
N ILE A 3 84.19 -7.05 -23.64
CA ILE A 3 82.73 -7.08 -23.72
C ILE A 3 82.12 -6.82 -22.31
N PHE A 4 81.01 -6.10 -22.29
CA PHE A 4 80.02 -5.96 -21.20
C PHE A 4 79.46 -7.32 -20.75
N LEU A 5 79.36 -7.58 -19.44
CA LEU A 5 78.51 -8.64 -18.92
C LEU A 5 77.55 -8.06 -17.88
N ILE A 6 76.30 -7.94 -18.34
CA ILE A 6 75.12 -7.47 -17.62
C ILE A 6 74.78 -8.48 -16.53
N ALA A 7 74.66 -7.99 -15.30
CA ALA A 7 74.16 -8.75 -14.16
C ALA A 7 72.66 -9.05 -14.36
N LEU A 8 72.32 -10.32 -14.58
CA LEU A 8 70.95 -10.79 -14.56
C LEU A 8 70.61 -11.18 -13.10
N SER A 9 70.12 -10.22 -12.33
CA SER A 9 69.52 -10.50 -11.02
C SER A 9 68.12 -11.07 -11.23
N VAL A 10 68.00 -12.39 -11.09
CA VAL A 10 66.70 -13.05 -11.02
C VAL A 10 66.12 -12.75 -9.63
N MET A 11 65.30 -11.71 -9.54
CA MET A 11 64.38 -11.53 -8.43
C MET A 11 63.41 -12.71 -8.45
N LEU A 12 63.65 -13.69 -7.57
CA LEU A 12 62.63 -14.63 -7.12
C LEU A 12 61.56 -13.81 -6.39
N ILE A 13 60.54 -13.38 -7.13
CA ILE A 13 59.27 -12.96 -6.52
C ILE A 13 58.74 -14.22 -5.83
N PRO A 14 58.50 -14.21 -4.51
CA PRO A 14 57.76 -15.30 -3.90
C PRO A 14 56.38 -15.26 -4.54
N VAL A 15 56.07 -16.28 -5.34
CA VAL A 15 54.69 -16.55 -5.76
C VAL A 15 53.95 -16.85 -4.47
N GLY A 16 53.38 -15.79 -3.89
CA GLY A 16 52.33 -15.92 -2.89
C GLY A 16 51.25 -16.78 -3.52
N ILE A 17 51.02 -17.94 -2.93
CA ILE A 17 49.90 -18.82 -3.26
C ILE A 17 48.64 -17.96 -3.13
N LYS A 18 48.10 -17.49 -4.25
CA LYS A 18 46.81 -16.80 -4.29
C LYS A 18 45.74 -17.80 -3.87
N SER A 19 45.05 -17.48 -2.80
CA SER A 19 43.77 -18.05 -2.42
C SER A 19 42.75 -17.73 -3.51
N GLU A 20 42.41 -18.65 -4.41
CA GLU A 20 41.32 -18.42 -5.37
C GLU A 20 40.90 -19.73 -6.03
N ASP A 21 39.84 -20.33 -5.48
CA ASP A 21 38.91 -21.19 -6.24
C ASP A 21 37.52 -21.16 -5.57
N SER A 22 37.13 -20.01 -4.99
CA SER A 22 35.76 -19.82 -4.54
C SER A 22 34.93 -19.24 -5.69
N LEU A 23 33.93 -19.98 -6.16
CA LEU A 23 33.03 -19.52 -7.22
C LEU A 23 31.89 -18.70 -6.62
N LYS A 24 31.65 -17.51 -7.18
CA LYS A 24 30.53 -16.65 -6.82
C LYS A 24 29.25 -17.13 -7.50
N VAL A 25 28.24 -17.45 -6.71
CA VAL A 25 26.86 -17.65 -7.16
C VAL A 25 26.12 -16.34 -6.94
N ASN A 26 25.73 -15.69 -8.05
CA ASN A 26 24.90 -14.49 -7.99
C ASN A 26 23.44 -14.91 -7.83
N SER A 27 22.80 -14.42 -6.77
CA SER A 27 21.37 -14.63 -6.55
C SER A 27 20.65 -13.32 -6.28
N LYS A 28 19.32 -13.30 -6.41
CA LYS A 28 18.52 -12.13 -5.98
C LYS A 28 18.63 -11.85 -4.48
N TYR A 29 19.15 -12.79 -3.70
CA TYR A 29 19.36 -12.69 -2.25
C TYR A 29 20.79 -12.24 -1.88
N GLY A 30 21.64 -11.98 -2.88
CA GLY A 30 23.04 -11.56 -2.72
C GLY A 30 24.05 -12.57 -3.25
N ASP A 31 25.32 -12.18 -3.20
CA ASP A 31 26.46 -13.00 -3.64
C ASP A 31 26.79 -14.09 -2.61
N ILE A 32 26.88 -15.34 -3.06
CA ILE A 32 27.27 -16.48 -2.23
C ILE A 32 28.60 -17.05 -2.75
N GLN A 33 29.56 -17.29 -1.86
CA GLN A 33 30.85 -17.88 -2.21
C GLN A 33 30.86 -19.37 -1.89
N LEU A 34 30.97 -20.21 -2.92
CA LEU A 34 31.08 -21.66 -2.76
C LEU A 34 32.52 -22.14 -2.88
N THR A 35 32.88 -23.16 -2.11
CA THR A 35 34.16 -23.86 -2.23
C THR A 35 34.12 -24.85 -3.41
N PRO A 36 35.28 -25.30 -3.92
CA PRO A 36 35.32 -26.33 -4.96
C PRO A 36 34.60 -27.62 -4.58
N ASN A 37 34.73 -28.05 -3.32
CA ASN A 37 34.09 -29.26 -2.80
C ASN A 37 32.56 -29.11 -2.78
N GLU A 38 32.05 -27.96 -2.37
CA GLU A 38 30.61 -27.68 -2.39
C GLU A 38 30.06 -27.68 -3.82
N LEU A 39 30.80 -27.10 -4.77
CA LEU A 39 30.38 -27.11 -6.18
C LEU A 39 30.40 -28.51 -6.78
N ALA A 40 31.41 -29.32 -6.46
CA ALA A 40 31.46 -30.73 -6.87
C ALA A 40 30.28 -31.49 -6.27
N TRP A 41 30.01 -31.28 -4.98
CA TRP A 41 28.89 -31.91 -4.28
C TRP A 41 27.54 -31.59 -4.94
N ILE A 42 27.27 -30.32 -5.27
CA ILE A 42 26.03 -29.90 -5.95
C ILE A 42 25.87 -30.61 -7.30
N LYS A 43 26.95 -30.77 -8.07
CA LYS A 43 26.91 -31.44 -9.37
C LYS A 43 26.62 -32.94 -9.25
N GLU A 44 27.15 -33.58 -8.21
CA GLU A 44 26.93 -35.00 -7.93
C GLU A 44 25.56 -35.29 -7.31
N HIS A 45 24.97 -34.31 -6.61
CA HIS A 45 23.73 -34.44 -5.86
C HIS A 45 22.66 -33.43 -6.35
N PRO A 46 22.09 -33.63 -7.56
CA PRO A 46 21.06 -32.74 -8.10
C PRO A 46 19.74 -32.81 -7.31
N GLU A 47 19.57 -33.83 -6.46
CA GLU A 47 18.37 -34.09 -5.67
C GLU A 47 18.73 -34.28 -4.19
N VAL A 48 17.98 -33.63 -3.30
CA VAL A 48 18.17 -33.71 -1.84
C VAL A 48 16.83 -34.02 -1.18
N ARG A 49 16.76 -35.06 -0.35
CA ARG A 49 15.51 -35.46 0.32
C ARG A 49 15.33 -34.71 1.62
N VAL A 50 14.17 -34.07 1.78
CA VAL A 50 13.88 -33.20 2.91
C VAL A 50 12.65 -33.70 3.64
N ALA A 51 12.81 -34.11 4.90
CA ALA A 51 11.69 -34.43 5.76
C ALA A 51 10.98 -33.14 6.19
N VAL A 52 9.72 -33.02 5.78
CA VAL A 52 8.85 -31.87 6.04
C VAL A 52 7.77 -32.28 7.04
N LYS A 53 7.63 -31.52 8.14
CA LYS A 53 6.59 -31.81 9.13
C LYS A 53 5.23 -31.33 8.64
N HIS A 54 4.19 -31.89 9.25
CA HIS A 54 2.81 -31.45 9.07
C HIS A 54 2.25 -30.89 10.38
N GLY A 55 1.23 -30.03 10.27
CA GLY A 55 0.52 -29.49 11.43
C GLY A 55 1.12 -28.23 12.05
N TRP A 56 2.10 -27.58 11.40
CA TRP A 56 2.72 -26.36 11.87
C TRP A 56 2.40 -25.18 10.93
N MET A 57 1.12 -24.92 10.66
CA MET A 57 0.69 -23.83 9.77
C MET A 57 1.06 -22.46 10.35
N PRO A 58 1.58 -21.49 9.56
CA PRO A 58 1.94 -21.55 8.14
C PRO A 58 3.39 -21.98 7.86
N ILE A 59 4.15 -22.42 8.87
CA ILE A 59 5.56 -22.80 8.73
C ILE A 59 5.72 -24.03 7.85
N GLU A 60 4.99 -25.10 8.15
CA GLU A 60 4.96 -26.33 7.35
C GLU A 60 3.67 -27.14 7.57
N PHE A 61 3.02 -27.49 6.46
CA PHE A 61 1.77 -28.24 6.45
C PHE A 61 1.57 -28.97 5.12
N LYS A 62 0.64 -29.91 5.10
CA LYS A 62 0.27 -30.68 3.91
C LYS A 62 -1.16 -30.32 3.52
N LEU A 63 -1.40 -30.09 2.23
CA LEU A 63 -2.73 -29.89 1.67
C LEU A 63 -3.44 -31.24 1.49
N GLU A 64 -4.76 -31.22 1.32
CA GLU A 64 -5.55 -32.42 0.98
C GLU A 64 -5.10 -33.06 -0.35
N SER A 65 -4.49 -32.29 -1.25
CA SER A 65 -3.89 -32.76 -2.50
C SER A 65 -2.53 -33.47 -2.32
N ASP A 66 -2.17 -33.82 -1.08
CA ASP A 66 -0.90 -34.43 -0.70
C ASP A 66 0.35 -33.57 -0.98
N GLN A 67 0.17 -32.27 -1.19
CA GLN A 67 1.27 -31.34 -1.48
C GLN A 67 1.75 -30.63 -0.20
N HIS A 68 3.07 -30.66 0.04
CA HIS A 68 3.70 -29.86 1.10
C HIS A 68 3.68 -28.36 0.77
N ARG A 69 3.32 -27.55 1.77
CA ARG A 69 3.25 -26.09 1.69
C ARG A 69 3.74 -25.48 3.01
N GLY A 70 4.17 -24.23 2.93
CA GLY A 70 4.55 -23.44 4.09
C GLY A 70 5.78 -22.60 3.84
N ILE A 71 6.15 -21.82 4.85
CA ILE A 71 7.35 -20.97 4.83
C ILE A 71 8.60 -21.81 4.59
N SER A 72 8.77 -22.95 5.28
CA SER A 72 9.96 -23.79 5.12
C SER A 72 10.09 -24.32 3.68
N VAL A 73 8.98 -24.67 3.03
CA VAL A 73 8.92 -25.12 1.64
C VAL A 73 9.30 -24.00 0.67
N ASP A 74 8.83 -22.76 0.91
CA ASP A 74 9.24 -21.61 0.10
C ASP A 74 10.74 -21.30 0.24
N TYR A 75 11.33 -21.50 1.42
CA TYR A 75 12.78 -21.44 1.61
C TYR A 75 13.51 -22.53 0.82
N LEU A 76 13.02 -23.77 0.82
CA LEU A 76 13.59 -24.86 0.00
C LEU A 76 13.53 -24.52 -1.49
N HIS A 77 12.45 -23.91 -1.98
CA HIS A 77 12.36 -23.45 -3.37
C HIS A 77 13.38 -22.36 -3.69
N ALA A 78 13.57 -21.40 -2.78
CA ALA A 78 14.56 -20.34 -2.93
C ALA A 78 15.99 -20.93 -2.96
N LEU A 79 16.32 -21.80 -2.02
CA LEU A 79 17.61 -22.52 -1.98
C LEU A 79 17.83 -23.36 -3.24
N GLY A 80 16.78 -24.04 -3.73
CA GLY A 80 16.85 -24.85 -4.93
C GLY A 80 17.13 -24.02 -6.17
N THR A 81 16.57 -22.82 -6.24
CA THR A 81 16.84 -21.85 -7.31
C THR A 81 18.29 -21.34 -7.26
N ILE A 82 18.80 -21.05 -6.07
CA ILE A 82 20.16 -20.54 -5.88
C ILE A 82 21.20 -21.58 -6.31
N PHE A 83 21.07 -22.81 -5.81
CA PHE A 83 22.09 -23.85 -5.97
C PHE A 83 21.79 -24.82 -7.11
N ASN A 84 20.68 -24.64 -7.82
CA ASN A 84 20.21 -25.57 -8.85
C ASN A 84 20.04 -27.01 -8.32
N ILE A 85 19.54 -27.14 -7.09
CA ILE A 85 19.21 -28.41 -6.43
C ILE A 85 17.70 -28.58 -6.40
N ARG A 86 17.21 -29.80 -6.68
CA ARG A 86 15.82 -30.17 -6.46
C ARG A 86 15.64 -30.76 -5.06
N PHE A 87 14.99 -30.02 -4.17
CA PHE A 87 14.58 -30.55 -2.88
C PHE A 87 13.32 -31.40 -3.03
N ILE A 88 13.40 -32.67 -2.61
CA ILE A 88 12.30 -33.63 -2.68
C ILE A 88 11.68 -33.72 -1.27
N PRO A 89 10.48 -33.15 -1.07
CA PRO A 89 9.83 -33.23 0.22
C PRO A 89 9.32 -34.65 0.47
N ILE A 90 9.52 -35.14 1.69
CA ILE A 90 8.98 -36.40 2.22
C ILE A 90 8.33 -36.14 3.57
N ASP A 91 7.33 -36.93 3.93
CA ASP A 91 6.66 -36.77 5.22
C ASP A 91 7.63 -37.07 6.38
N TYR A 92 7.76 -36.12 7.29
CA TYR A 92 8.49 -36.37 8.54
C TYR A 92 7.73 -37.35 9.42
N SER A 93 8.43 -38.37 9.92
CA SER A 93 7.96 -39.27 10.96
C SER A 93 9.09 -39.54 11.93
N GLU A 94 8.78 -39.68 13.22
CA GLU A 94 9.76 -40.08 14.23
C GLU A 94 10.32 -41.49 14.00
N SER A 95 9.63 -42.31 13.21
CA SER A 95 10.05 -43.67 12.84
C SER A 95 10.71 -43.75 11.46
N MET A 96 11.04 -42.61 10.82
CA MET A 96 11.61 -42.60 9.48
C MET A 96 13.04 -43.19 9.46
N SER A 97 13.43 -43.81 8.34
CA SER A 97 14.80 -44.28 8.16
C SER A 97 15.75 -43.10 7.94
N ILE A 98 16.79 -43.00 8.76
CA ILE A 98 17.81 -41.93 8.67
C ILE A 98 18.48 -41.89 7.29
N SER A 99 18.68 -43.04 6.64
CA SER A 99 19.31 -43.12 5.31
C SER A 99 18.43 -42.61 4.17
N SER A 100 17.12 -42.45 4.41
CA SER A 100 16.15 -41.97 3.42
C SER A 100 16.00 -40.46 3.40
N VAL A 101 16.65 -39.74 4.33
CA VAL A 101 16.47 -38.31 4.56
C VAL A 101 17.83 -37.65 4.70
N ASP A 102 18.00 -36.50 4.04
CA ASP A 102 19.25 -35.75 4.08
C ASP A 102 19.11 -34.47 4.93
N VAL A 103 17.91 -33.89 4.97
CA VAL A 103 17.59 -32.64 5.70
C VAL A 103 16.24 -32.76 6.43
N ILE A 104 16.09 -32.12 7.59
CA ILE A 104 14.80 -31.82 8.23
C ILE A 104 14.52 -30.33 8.04
N SER A 105 13.37 -29.98 7.46
CA SER A 105 13.03 -28.61 7.06
C SER A 105 12.83 -27.64 8.23
N GLY A 106 12.38 -28.12 9.39
CA GLY A 106 12.01 -27.26 10.52
C GLY A 106 12.34 -27.88 11.87
N VAL A 107 13.30 -27.30 12.59
CA VAL A 107 13.68 -27.68 13.95
C VAL A 107 13.87 -26.45 14.85
N VAL A 108 13.47 -26.60 16.11
CA VAL A 108 13.60 -25.58 17.16
C VAL A 108 14.72 -25.92 18.13
N SER A 109 14.74 -27.15 18.63
CA SER A 109 15.73 -27.64 19.60
C SER A 109 17.01 -28.13 18.90
N SER A 110 18.15 -27.96 19.57
CA SER A 110 19.41 -28.62 19.17
C SER A 110 19.44 -30.09 19.58
N ASN A 111 18.67 -30.47 20.60
CA ASN A 111 18.48 -31.87 21.01
C ASN A 111 17.36 -32.49 20.16
N LEU A 112 17.75 -33.07 19.03
CA LEU A 112 16.84 -33.74 18.11
C LEU A 112 16.66 -35.20 18.52
N LYS A 113 15.46 -35.76 18.28
CA LYS A 113 15.20 -37.20 18.50
C LYS A 113 16.12 -38.09 17.64
N HIS A 114 16.40 -37.65 16.41
CA HIS A 114 17.40 -38.25 15.53
C HIS A 114 18.74 -37.53 15.73
N SER A 115 19.61 -38.10 16.55
CA SER A 115 20.92 -37.51 16.92
C SER A 115 21.90 -37.37 15.75
N GLU A 116 21.63 -38.05 14.64
CA GLU A 116 22.41 -38.01 13.40
C GLU A 116 22.26 -36.67 12.68
N PHE A 117 21.18 -35.92 12.96
CA PHE A 117 20.96 -34.61 12.39
C PHE A 117 21.52 -33.51 13.29
N LYS A 118 22.13 -32.51 12.67
CA LYS A 118 22.66 -31.32 13.35
C LYS A 118 21.87 -30.10 12.92
N LYS A 119 21.27 -29.41 13.89
CA LYS A 119 20.61 -28.11 13.66
C LYS A 119 21.61 -27.12 13.08
N GLN A 120 21.23 -26.46 12.01
CA GLN A 120 22.04 -25.42 11.37
C GLN A 120 22.07 -24.15 12.25
N PRO A 121 23.21 -23.43 12.32
CA PRO A 121 23.37 -22.25 13.17
C PRO A 121 22.55 -21.04 12.68
N TYR A 122 22.22 -20.96 11.40
CA TYR A 122 21.45 -19.84 10.84
C TYR A 122 19.97 -20.19 10.77
N PRO A 123 19.10 -19.61 11.62
CA PRO A 123 17.66 -19.80 11.51
C PRO A 123 17.13 -19.08 10.27
N PHE A 124 16.16 -19.69 9.61
CA PHE A 124 15.44 -19.06 8.50
C PHE A 124 14.21 -18.28 8.97
N LEU A 125 13.78 -18.52 10.22
CA LEU A 125 12.64 -17.83 10.79
C LEU A 125 12.85 -17.64 12.30
N ASN A 126 12.84 -16.39 12.75
CA ASN A 126 12.67 -16.04 14.15
C ASN A 126 11.18 -15.73 14.39
N VAL A 127 10.56 -16.42 15.34
CA VAL A 127 9.13 -16.30 15.61
C VAL A 127 8.93 -15.79 17.03
N PRO A 128 8.49 -14.54 17.23
CA PRO A 128 8.18 -14.04 18.56
C PRO A 128 6.90 -14.68 19.12
N PHE A 129 6.83 -14.80 20.44
CA PHE A 129 5.60 -15.18 21.13
C PHE A 129 4.81 -13.93 21.52
N ALA A 130 3.49 -14.02 21.44
CA ALA A 130 2.57 -12.94 21.79
C ALA A 130 1.44 -13.44 22.69
N ILE A 131 0.78 -12.49 23.34
CA ILE A 131 -0.34 -12.71 24.26
C ILE A 131 -1.64 -12.43 23.52
N TYR A 132 -2.55 -13.40 23.54
CA TYR A 132 -3.86 -13.33 22.92
C TYR A 132 -4.95 -13.54 23.96
N VAL A 133 -6.00 -12.74 23.92
CA VAL A 133 -7.12 -12.81 24.86
C VAL A 133 -8.45 -12.89 24.12
N ASN A 134 -9.50 -13.26 24.84
CA ASN A 134 -10.86 -13.17 24.32
C ASN A 134 -11.39 -11.74 24.50
N LYS A 135 -11.54 -11.00 23.40
CA LYS A 135 -12.03 -9.61 23.38
C LYS A 135 -13.35 -9.40 24.10
N LYS A 136 -14.24 -10.39 24.08
CA LYS A 136 -15.59 -10.27 24.66
C LYS A 136 -15.64 -10.61 26.15
N LEU A 137 -14.65 -11.35 26.65
CA LEU A 137 -14.59 -11.78 28.05
C LEU A 137 -13.55 -10.99 28.85
N ASN A 138 -12.68 -10.25 28.17
CA ASN A 138 -11.64 -9.45 28.80
C ASN A 138 -12.18 -8.08 29.23
N ASP A 139 -12.94 -8.05 30.32
CA ASP A 139 -13.46 -6.82 30.95
C ASP A 139 -12.48 -6.21 32.00
N GLY A 140 -11.28 -6.77 32.13
CA GLY A 140 -10.27 -6.39 33.12
C GLY A 140 -9.25 -5.36 32.63
N PRO A 141 -8.24 -5.01 33.46
CA PRO A 141 -7.12 -4.17 33.04
C PRO A 141 -6.38 -4.78 31.83
N GLU A 142 -5.81 -3.92 31.00
CA GLU A 142 -5.20 -4.29 29.72
C GLU A 142 -4.00 -5.22 29.94
N VAL A 143 -4.06 -6.43 29.38
CA VAL A 143 -3.01 -7.45 29.52
C VAL A 143 -1.95 -7.24 28.45
N THR A 144 -0.96 -6.39 28.70
CA THR A 144 0.02 -6.00 27.68
C THR A 144 1.36 -6.71 27.82
N SER A 145 1.62 -7.30 28.99
CA SER A 145 2.90 -7.91 29.34
C SER A 145 2.73 -9.23 30.09
N MET A 146 3.83 -9.99 30.24
CA MET A 146 3.82 -11.24 31.00
C MET A 146 3.47 -11.05 32.48
N SER A 147 3.82 -9.89 33.07
CA SER A 147 3.51 -9.59 34.48
C SER A 147 2.02 -9.40 34.73
N ASP A 148 1.26 -9.00 33.72
CA ASP A 148 -0.20 -8.81 33.82
C ASP A 148 -0.96 -10.15 33.84
N LEU A 149 -0.25 -11.26 33.56
CA LEU A 149 -0.78 -12.62 33.58
C LEU A 149 -0.64 -13.30 34.94
N ASP A 150 -0.15 -12.59 35.97
CA ASP A 150 -0.04 -13.13 37.33
C ASP A 150 -1.39 -13.67 37.83
N ASP A 151 -1.37 -14.87 38.43
CA ASP A 151 -2.55 -15.63 38.86
C ASP A 151 -3.58 -16.03 37.77
N LYS A 152 -3.36 -15.65 36.51
CA LYS A 152 -4.22 -16.00 35.38
C LYS A 152 -3.97 -17.42 34.88
N ARG A 153 -5.00 -17.98 34.25
CA ARG A 153 -4.94 -19.25 33.52
C ARG A 153 -4.47 -18.97 32.10
N VAL A 154 -3.35 -19.55 31.71
CA VAL A 154 -2.72 -19.27 30.41
C VAL A 154 -2.55 -20.56 29.63
N ALA A 155 -3.17 -20.65 28.46
CA ALA A 155 -2.92 -21.75 27.54
C ALA A 155 -1.52 -21.62 26.93
N VAL A 156 -0.80 -22.74 26.84
CA VAL A 156 0.51 -22.85 26.20
C VAL A 156 0.69 -24.22 25.56
N PHE A 157 1.40 -24.29 24.45
CA PHE A 157 1.67 -25.55 23.76
C PHE A 157 2.57 -26.47 24.59
N LYS A 158 2.14 -27.72 24.82
CA LYS A 158 2.76 -28.64 25.78
C LYS A 158 4.20 -29.06 25.44
N ASN A 159 4.50 -29.19 24.14
CA ASN A 159 5.76 -29.77 23.65
C ASN A 159 6.79 -28.70 23.24
N GLY A 160 6.58 -27.43 23.65
CA GLY A 160 7.47 -26.31 23.34
C GLY A 160 8.39 -25.94 24.50
N PRO A 161 9.57 -25.33 24.23
CA PRO A 161 10.46 -24.84 25.30
C PRO A 161 9.83 -23.74 26.15
N ILE A 162 8.86 -23.01 25.57
CA ILE A 162 8.19 -21.87 26.18
C ILE A 162 7.44 -22.20 27.47
N ALA A 163 6.78 -23.36 27.57
CA ALA A 163 6.00 -23.73 28.75
C ALA A 163 6.90 -23.81 30.00
N LYS A 164 8.08 -24.41 29.83
CA LYS A 164 9.11 -24.50 30.88
C LYS A 164 9.68 -23.11 31.23
N GLU A 165 9.89 -22.27 30.23
CA GLU A 165 10.44 -20.93 30.44
C GLU A 165 9.45 -20.02 31.21
N ILE A 166 8.17 -20.08 30.86
CA ILE A 166 7.11 -19.37 31.60
C ILE A 166 7.02 -19.90 33.04
N ALA A 167 6.99 -21.22 33.23
CA ALA A 167 6.90 -21.81 34.57
C ALA A 167 8.08 -21.40 35.48
N ASN A 168 9.28 -21.24 34.91
CA ASN A 168 10.47 -20.84 35.67
C ASN A 168 10.49 -19.33 35.99
N ASN A 169 10.11 -18.48 35.04
CA ASN A 169 10.25 -17.02 35.16
C ASN A 169 8.98 -16.34 35.73
N TYR A 170 7.82 -16.98 35.62
CA TYR A 170 6.52 -16.48 36.03
C TYR A 170 5.70 -17.58 36.74
N PRO A 171 6.15 -18.04 37.93
CA PRO A 171 5.64 -19.25 38.59
C PRO A 171 4.18 -19.16 39.05
N ASN A 172 3.63 -17.95 39.20
CA ASN A 172 2.24 -17.73 39.60
C ASN A 172 1.25 -17.87 38.43
N ILE A 173 1.74 -17.93 37.19
CA ILE A 173 0.90 -18.15 36.02
C ILE A 173 0.42 -19.61 36.02
N LYS A 174 -0.89 -19.82 35.94
CA LYS A 174 -1.50 -21.16 35.93
C LYS A 174 -1.52 -21.69 34.50
N LEU A 175 -0.49 -22.45 34.13
CA LEU A 175 -0.35 -22.98 32.78
C LEU A 175 -1.32 -24.13 32.49
N LEU A 176 -2.16 -23.94 31.46
CA LEU A 176 -2.92 -25.01 30.82
C LEU A 176 -2.15 -25.46 29.57
N HIS A 177 -1.84 -26.75 29.51
CA HIS A 177 -1.04 -27.33 28.43
C HIS A 177 -1.97 -27.86 27.34
N VAL A 178 -1.74 -27.44 26.09
CA VAL A 178 -2.53 -27.86 24.92
C VAL A 178 -1.69 -28.59 23.89
N ASP A 179 -2.34 -29.42 23.08
CA ASP A 179 -1.70 -30.28 22.08
C ASP A 179 -1.55 -29.60 20.73
N ILE A 180 -2.43 -28.65 20.40
CA ILE A 180 -2.47 -27.89 19.15
C ILE A 180 -3.03 -26.49 19.41
N ALA A 181 -2.83 -25.56 18.47
CA ALA A 181 -3.31 -24.18 18.59
C ALA A 181 -4.85 -24.10 18.68
N ASP A 182 -5.57 -24.95 17.94
CA ASP A 182 -7.04 -25.00 17.92
C ASP A 182 -7.64 -25.28 19.31
N GLU A 183 -6.99 -26.11 20.11
CA GLU A 183 -7.41 -26.39 21.48
C GLU A 183 -7.28 -25.14 22.37
N ALA A 184 -6.17 -24.39 22.27
CA ALA A 184 -6.03 -23.14 23.01
C ALA A 184 -7.10 -22.10 22.64
N PHE A 185 -7.46 -22.00 21.35
CA PHE A 185 -8.54 -21.11 20.94
C PHE A 185 -9.89 -21.53 21.51
N GLU A 186 -10.16 -22.82 21.59
CA GLU A 186 -11.39 -23.35 22.18
C GLU A 186 -11.46 -23.07 23.68
N GLU A 187 -10.37 -23.29 24.41
CA GLU A 187 -10.25 -22.95 25.83
C GLU A 187 -10.46 -21.44 26.08
N LEU A 188 -9.91 -20.61 25.21
CA LEU A 188 -10.05 -19.15 25.27
C LEU A 188 -11.48 -18.71 24.92
N ARG A 189 -12.14 -19.38 23.96
CA ARG A 189 -13.53 -19.13 23.58
C ARG A 189 -14.49 -19.44 24.72
N LEU A 190 -14.23 -20.51 25.46
CA LEU A 190 -15.05 -20.98 26.57
C LEU A 190 -14.74 -20.28 27.90
N GLY A 191 -13.75 -19.39 27.94
CA GLY A 191 -13.35 -18.67 29.15
C GLY A 191 -12.69 -19.58 30.20
N ARG A 192 -12.17 -20.74 29.78
CA ARG A 192 -11.42 -21.67 30.65
C ARG A 192 -9.97 -21.25 30.85
N VAL A 193 -9.44 -20.45 29.92
CA VAL A 193 -8.20 -19.69 30.08
C VAL A 193 -8.49 -18.21 29.88
N ASP A 194 -7.66 -17.38 30.52
CA ASP A 194 -7.74 -15.93 30.45
C ASP A 194 -6.89 -15.39 29.29
N ALA A 195 -5.81 -16.10 28.93
CA ALA A 195 -4.98 -15.78 27.78
C ALA A 195 -4.40 -17.04 27.10
N TYR A 196 -3.99 -16.88 25.85
CA TYR A 196 -3.17 -17.82 25.12
C TYR A 196 -1.83 -17.17 24.79
N VAL A 197 -0.73 -17.79 25.21
CA VAL A 197 0.63 -17.39 24.83
C VAL A 197 1.18 -18.39 23.81
N GLY A 198 1.48 -17.91 22.61
CA GLY A 198 2.02 -18.74 21.55
C GLY A 198 2.70 -17.94 20.44
N ASN A 199 3.26 -18.68 19.48
CA ASN A 199 4.01 -18.11 18.36
C ASN A 199 3.10 -17.24 17.48
N GLN A 200 3.48 -15.97 17.32
CA GLN A 200 2.63 -14.97 16.68
C GLN A 200 2.19 -15.40 15.28
N ILE A 201 3.14 -15.80 14.41
CA ILE A 201 2.83 -16.10 13.01
C ILE A 201 1.85 -17.25 12.84
N ILE A 202 1.86 -18.21 13.77
CA ILE A 202 0.96 -19.36 13.78
C ILE A 202 -0.43 -18.90 14.21
N ILE A 203 -0.50 -18.18 15.33
CA ILE A 203 -1.76 -17.71 15.88
C ILE A 203 -2.44 -16.73 14.92
N ASP A 204 -1.72 -15.73 14.41
CA ASP A 204 -2.24 -14.75 13.46
C ASP A 204 -2.79 -15.43 12.19
N TYR A 205 -2.10 -16.46 11.68
CA TYR A 205 -2.57 -17.26 10.55
C TYR A 205 -3.91 -17.97 10.86
N HIS A 206 -4.00 -18.66 12.00
CA HIS A 206 -5.23 -19.34 12.41
C HIS A 206 -6.38 -18.36 12.67
N ILE A 207 -6.12 -17.20 13.28
CA ILE A 207 -7.14 -16.17 13.50
C ILE A 207 -7.79 -15.77 12.18
N VAL A 208 -6.99 -15.52 11.14
CA VAL A 208 -7.53 -15.08 9.86
C VAL A 208 -8.19 -16.24 9.09
N VAL A 209 -7.55 -17.41 9.03
CA VAL A 209 -8.07 -18.57 8.29
C VAL A 209 -9.38 -19.08 8.89
N HIS A 210 -9.47 -19.17 10.22
CA HIS A 210 -10.68 -19.63 10.92
C HIS A 210 -11.64 -18.51 11.31
N ARG A 211 -11.34 -17.25 10.95
CA ARG A 211 -12.14 -16.05 11.24
C ARG A 211 -12.50 -15.90 12.73
N LEU A 212 -11.49 -16.05 13.58
CA LEU A 212 -11.63 -16.02 15.03
C LEU A 212 -11.76 -14.57 15.55
N ASN A 213 -12.86 -13.89 15.20
CA ASN A 213 -13.09 -12.46 15.52
C ASN A 213 -13.18 -12.15 17.04
N PHE A 214 -13.19 -13.17 17.90
CA PHE A 214 -13.20 -13.00 19.35
C PHE A 214 -11.80 -12.93 19.94
N VAL A 215 -10.75 -13.30 19.18
CA VAL A 215 -9.36 -13.30 19.65
C VAL A 215 -8.72 -11.97 19.31
N GLU A 216 -8.05 -11.37 20.29
CA GLU A 216 -7.32 -10.11 20.12
C GLU A 216 -5.90 -10.25 20.67
N LYS A 217 -4.92 -9.77 19.91
CA LYS A 217 -3.52 -9.72 20.32
C LYS A 217 -3.33 -8.49 21.22
N MET A 218 -2.91 -8.70 22.46
CA MET A 218 -2.78 -7.63 23.44
C MET A 218 -1.34 -7.17 23.68
N GLY A 219 -0.36 -8.06 23.47
CA GLY A 219 1.02 -7.77 23.84
C GLY A 219 2.02 -8.73 23.21
N MET A 220 3.27 -8.31 23.23
CA MET A 220 4.42 -9.16 22.90
C MET A 220 5.04 -9.70 24.17
N THR A 221 5.63 -10.89 24.09
CA THR A 221 6.40 -11.47 25.20
C THR A 221 7.90 -11.28 24.94
N PRO A 222 8.78 -11.44 25.94
CA PRO A 222 10.22 -11.43 25.73
C PRO A 222 10.75 -12.68 25.01
N PHE A 223 9.88 -13.66 24.71
CA PHE A 223 10.26 -14.94 24.18
C PHE A 223 10.20 -14.98 22.65
N SER A 224 11.14 -15.71 22.05
CA SER A 224 11.12 -16.02 20.62
C SER A 224 11.65 -17.42 20.35
N THR A 225 11.28 -17.98 19.20
CA THR A 225 11.75 -19.27 18.73
C THR A 225 12.50 -19.12 17.41
N ASP A 226 13.72 -19.64 17.37
CA ASP A 226 14.50 -19.78 16.16
C ASP A 226 14.24 -21.12 15.48
N VAL A 227 13.57 -21.06 14.33
CA VAL A 227 13.37 -22.20 13.44
C VAL A 227 14.50 -22.26 12.43
N SER A 228 15.20 -23.38 12.42
CA SER A 228 16.26 -23.66 11.45
C SER A 228 16.04 -25.03 10.79
N MET A 229 16.88 -25.34 9.81
CA MET A 229 16.96 -26.67 9.21
C MET A 229 17.92 -27.54 10.02
N ALA A 230 17.84 -28.86 9.85
CA ALA A 230 18.85 -29.79 10.36
C ALA A 230 19.35 -30.68 9.25
N VAL A 231 20.67 -30.88 9.18
CA VAL A 231 21.32 -31.68 8.13
C VAL A 231 21.94 -32.91 8.75
N ARG A 232 21.90 -34.04 8.03
CA ARG A 232 22.57 -35.27 8.47
C ARG A 232 24.08 -35.03 8.63
N GLY A 233 24.64 -35.49 9.74
CA GLY A 233 25.98 -35.13 10.19
C GLY A 233 27.14 -35.66 9.34
N ASP A 234 26.86 -36.59 8.43
CA ASP A 234 27.77 -37.16 7.43
C ASP A 234 27.76 -36.40 6.09
N LEU A 235 26.98 -35.31 5.97
CA LEU A 235 26.90 -34.46 4.78
C LEU A 235 27.41 -33.02 5.06
N PRO A 236 28.72 -32.83 5.35
CA PRO A 236 29.26 -31.53 5.75
C PRO A 236 29.22 -30.48 4.63
N GLU A 237 29.36 -30.88 3.36
CA GLU A 237 29.23 -29.96 2.23
C GLU A 237 27.80 -29.42 2.11
N LEU A 238 26.78 -30.29 2.24
CA LEU A 238 25.38 -29.87 2.23
C LEU A 238 25.06 -28.92 3.38
N ALA A 239 25.57 -29.20 4.59
CA ALA A 239 25.42 -28.31 5.73
C ALA A 239 25.98 -26.91 5.42
N SER A 240 27.22 -26.83 4.92
CA SER A 240 27.85 -25.56 4.53
C SER A 240 27.08 -24.82 3.42
N ILE A 241 26.60 -25.53 2.41
CA ILE A 241 25.78 -24.96 1.32
C ILE A 241 24.49 -24.36 1.87
N LEU A 242 23.76 -25.10 2.70
CA LEU A 242 22.53 -24.61 3.31
C LEU A 242 22.78 -23.42 4.24
N ASP A 243 23.83 -23.45 5.05
CA ASP A 243 24.20 -22.33 5.92
C ASP A 243 24.42 -21.03 5.13
N LYS A 244 25.18 -21.11 4.04
CA LYS A 244 25.43 -19.97 3.15
C LYS A 244 24.15 -19.48 2.48
N GLY A 245 23.31 -20.40 2.02
CA GLY A 245 22.03 -20.08 1.41
C GLY A 245 21.06 -19.42 2.39
N LEU A 246 20.92 -19.98 3.60
CA LEU A 246 20.07 -19.44 4.66
C LEU A 246 20.55 -18.07 5.12
N GLN A 247 21.85 -17.85 5.24
CA GLN A 247 22.41 -16.55 5.58
C GLN A 247 22.15 -15.50 4.48
N ALA A 248 22.22 -15.88 3.21
CA ALA A 248 21.94 -14.97 2.10
C ALA A 248 20.44 -14.64 2.02
N ILE A 249 19.56 -15.65 2.05
CA ILE A 249 18.11 -15.45 2.02
C ILE A 249 17.66 -14.69 3.26
N GLY A 250 18.15 -15.03 4.46
CA GLY A 250 17.76 -14.39 5.71
C GLY A 250 17.99 -12.87 5.73
N LYS A 251 18.98 -12.36 5.00
CA LYS A 251 19.20 -10.91 4.82
C LYS A 251 18.14 -10.23 3.94
N ASN A 252 17.45 -11.00 3.08
CA ASN A 252 16.58 -10.54 2.00
C ASN A 252 15.30 -11.40 1.86
N ASN A 253 14.70 -11.83 2.98
CA ASN A 253 13.59 -12.80 3.00
C ASN A 253 12.19 -12.17 2.99
N GLN A 254 12.10 -10.84 2.86
CA GLN A 254 10.87 -10.08 3.05
C GLN A 254 9.74 -10.57 2.12
N GLU A 255 10.04 -10.84 0.85
CA GLU A 255 9.09 -11.39 -0.14
C GLU A 255 8.52 -12.76 0.27
N ILE A 256 9.36 -13.63 0.86
CA ILE A 256 8.91 -14.95 1.34
C ILE A 256 7.96 -14.75 2.51
N LEU A 257 8.32 -13.89 3.48
CA LEU A 257 7.54 -13.71 4.70
C LEU A 257 6.24 -12.94 4.46
N GLU A 258 6.23 -11.92 3.62
CA GLU A 258 5.03 -11.11 3.29
C GLU A 258 3.91 -11.96 2.68
N LYS A 259 4.24 -13.01 1.91
CA LYS A 259 3.27 -13.98 1.38
C LYS A 259 2.48 -14.70 2.48
N TRP A 260 3.06 -14.84 3.67
CA TRP A 260 2.48 -15.55 4.81
C TRP A 260 2.07 -14.63 5.97
N GLN A 261 2.46 -13.35 5.94
CA GLN A 261 1.97 -12.33 6.86
C GLN A 261 0.53 -11.97 6.49
N ILE A 262 -0.41 -12.71 7.04
CA ILE A 262 -1.82 -12.40 6.87
C ILE A 262 -2.15 -11.21 7.78
N THR A 263 -2.13 -10.01 7.22
CA THR A 263 -2.59 -8.81 7.91
C THR A 263 -4.11 -8.87 8.04
N ASP A 264 -4.62 -8.67 9.26
CA ASP A 264 -6.04 -8.52 9.47
C ASP A 264 -6.53 -7.25 8.76
N SER A 265 -7.30 -7.44 7.70
CA SER A 265 -7.87 -6.38 6.86
C SER A 265 -8.80 -5.42 7.63
N HIS A 266 -9.06 -5.66 8.92
CA HIS A 266 -9.89 -4.81 9.77
C HIS A 266 -9.45 -3.34 9.76
N TYR A 267 -8.14 -3.06 9.76
CA TYR A 267 -7.63 -1.68 9.73
C TYR A 267 -7.91 -0.97 8.39
N SER A 268 -7.86 -1.70 7.27
CA SER A 268 -8.14 -1.16 5.94
C SER A 268 -9.64 -0.97 5.69
N ARG A 269 -10.50 -1.88 6.21
CA ARG A 269 -11.95 -1.85 5.96
C ARG A 269 -12.66 -0.65 6.60
N TRP A 270 -12.21 -0.16 7.76
CA TRP A 270 -12.82 1.02 8.40
C TRP A 270 -12.46 2.35 7.70
N LEU A 271 -11.38 2.38 6.91
CA LEU A 271 -11.04 3.57 6.10
C LEU A 271 -11.97 3.76 4.90
N ILE A 272 -12.57 2.68 4.38
CA ILE A 272 -13.47 2.73 3.22
C ILE A 272 -14.65 3.70 3.43
N PRO A 273 -15.46 3.60 4.51
CA PRO A 273 -16.55 4.56 4.74
C PRO A 273 -16.05 5.99 4.94
N ILE A 274 -14.89 6.19 5.57
CA ILE A 274 -14.29 7.52 5.74
C ILE A 274 -13.95 8.15 4.39
N ILE A 275 -13.33 7.37 3.49
CA ILE A 275 -13.00 7.83 2.12
C ILE A 275 -14.27 8.14 1.34
N ILE A 276 -15.32 7.32 1.46
CA ILE A 276 -16.61 7.56 0.80
C ILE A 276 -17.26 8.86 1.31
N ILE A 277 -17.34 9.05 2.63
CA ILE A 277 -17.92 10.25 3.24
C ILE A 277 -17.14 11.51 2.83
N THR A 278 -15.81 11.44 2.88
CA THR A 278 -14.94 12.56 2.48
C THR A 278 -15.11 12.88 1.00
N SER A 279 -15.19 11.86 0.15
CA SER A 279 -15.42 12.04 -1.30
C SER A 279 -16.79 12.66 -1.58
N LEU A 280 -17.83 12.24 -0.87
CA LEU A 280 -19.17 12.79 -1.00
C LEU A 280 -19.22 14.26 -0.57
N PHE A 281 -18.56 14.61 0.54
CA PHE A 281 -18.47 15.99 1.02
C PHE A 281 -17.76 16.89 0.01
N LEU A 282 -16.64 16.43 -0.55
CA LEU A 282 -15.92 17.15 -1.62
C LEU A 282 -16.78 17.34 -2.86
N LEU A 283 -17.53 16.31 -3.28
CA LEU A 283 -18.42 16.37 -4.44
C LEU A 283 -19.53 17.43 -4.23
N VAL A 284 -20.18 17.45 -3.06
CA VAL A 284 -21.20 18.45 -2.72
C VAL A 284 -20.60 19.86 -2.73
N GLY A 285 -19.41 20.04 -2.16
CA GLY A 285 -18.69 21.31 -2.21
C GLY A 285 -18.40 21.77 -3.64
N LEU A 286 -17.95 20.85 -4.51
CA LEU A 286 -17.63 21.13 -5.91
C LEU A 286 -18.88 21.51 -6.71
N ILE A 287 -20.00 20.82 -6.50
CA ILE A 287 -21.31 21.17 -7.07
C ILE A 287 -21.75 22.56 -6.59
N GLY A 288 -21.56 22.87 -5.31
CA GLY A 288 -21.86 24.19 -4.73
C GLY A 288 -21.06 25.31 -5.39
N VAL A 289 -19.74 25.12 -5.53
CA VAL A 289 -18.84 26.08 -6.20
C VAL A 289 -19.22 26.26 -7.67
N PHE A 290 -19.56 25.18 -8.37
CA PHE A 290 -20.00 25.24 -9.76
C PHE A 290 -21.29 26.04 -9.91
N LYS A 291 -22.31 25.77 -9.08
CA LYS A 291 -23.57 26.51 -9.05
C LYS A 291 -23.34 27.99 -8.75
N LEU A 292 -22.52 28.32 -7.75
CA LEU A 292 -22.20 29.70 -7.38
C LEU A 292 -21.52 30.45 -8.54
N LYS A 293 -20.53 29.83 -9.19
CA LYS A 293 -19.87 30.41 -10.37
C LYS A 293 -20.85 30.65 -11.52
N GLN A 294 -21.79 29.75 -11.74
CA GLN A 294 -22.80 29.90 -12.78
C GLN A 294 -23.75 31.07 -12.49
N THR A 295 -24.23 31.19 -11.25
CA THR A 295 -25.10 32.30 -10.81
C THR A 295 -24.38 33.64 -10.96
N LEU A 296 -23.13 33.73 -10.51
CA LEU A 296 -22.32 34.95 -10.64
C LEU A 296 -22.08 35.33 -12.10
N ARG A 297 -21.86 34.35 -13.00
CA ARG A 297 -21.73 34.62 -14.44
C ARG A 297 -23.01 35.22 -15.01
N ARG A 298 -24.18 34.67 -14.67
CA ARG A 298 -25.48 35.20 -15.12
C ARG A 298 -25.70 36.64 -14.66
N GLN A 299 -25.51 36.90 -13.37
CA GLN A 299 -25.64 38.24 -12.80
C GLN A 299 -24.69 39.25 -13.46
N ARG A 300 -23.44 38.86 -13.74
CA ARG A 300 -22.48 39.73 -14.44
C ARG A 300 -22.93 40.07 -15.85
N VAL A 301 -23.51 39.12 -16.58
CA VAL A 301 -23.99 39.36 -17.95
C VAL A 301 -25.19 40.31 -17.94
N GLU A 302 -26.16 40.08 -17.05
CA GLU A 302 -27.33 40.94 -16.89
C GLU A 302 -26.94 42.35 -16.46
N ALA A 303 -26.10 42.47 -15.42
CA ALA A 303 -25.62 43.77 -14.95
C ALA A 303 -24.88 44.55 -16.06
N LYS A 304 -24.03 43.87 -16.85
CA LYS A 304 -23.39 44.50 -18.01
C LYS A 304 -24.38 44.98 -19.06
N LYS A 305 -25.43 44.19 -19.35
CA LYS A 305 -26.47 44.58 -20.31
C LYS A 305 -27.21 45.83 -19.84
N THR A 306 -27.60 45.87 -18.56
CA THR A 306 -28.30 47.03 -17.98
C THR A 306 -27.42 48.27 -17.98
N ILE A 307 -26.16 48.17 -17.56
CA ILE A 307 -25.21 49.30 -17.57
C ILE A 307 -25.00 49.81 -18.99
N TRP A 308 -24.79 48.90 -19.96
CA TRP A 308 -24.61 49.28 -21.36
C TRP A 308 -25.85 50.00 -21.91
N HIS A 309 -27.04 49.50 -21.61
CA HIS A 309 -28.29 50.12 -22.03
C HIS A 309 -28.48 51.51 -21.43
N GLN A 310 -28.25 51.67 -20.13
CA GLN A 310 -28.35 52.96 -19.43
C GLN A 310 -27.33 54.00 -19.94
N ALA A 311 -26.14 53.55 -20.35
CA ALA A 311 -25.11 54.44 -20.87
C ALA A 311 -25.36 54.89 -22.32
N ASN A 312 -26.15 54.14 -23.10
CA ASN A 312 -26.26 54.31 -24.56
C ASN A 312 -27.66 54.67 -25.07
N TYR A 313 -28.71 54.56 -24.24
CA TYR A 313 -30.09 54.82 -24.65
C TYR A 313 -30.73 55.89 -23.76
N ASP A 314 -31.62 56.68 -24.37
CA ASP A 314 -32.44 57.66 -23.68
C ASP A 314 -33.55 56.95 -22.88
N TYR A 315 -33.72 57.35 -21.63
CA TYR A 315 -34.66 56.70 -20.70
C TYR A 315 -36.13 56.91 -21.10
N LEU A 316 -36.45 58.02 -21.78
CA LEU A 316 -37.81 58.34 -22.17
C LEU A 316 -38.18 57.64 -23.48
N THR A 317 -37.34 57.69 -24.50
CA THR A 317 -37.71 57.20 -25.85
C THR A 317 -37.21 55.80 -26.17
N ASP A 318 -36.28 55.25 -25.38
CA ASP A 318 -35.56 54.01 -25.68
C ASP A 318 -34.77 54.06 -27.00
N LEU A 319 -34.51 55.28 -27.51
CA LEU A 319 -33.64 55.52 -28.66
C LEU A 319 -32.19 55.72 -28.21
N PRO A 320 -31.20 55.50 -29.08
CA PRO A 320 -29.82 55.91 -28.88
C PRO A 320 -29.71 57.30 -28.28
N ASN A 321 -29.04 57.44 -27.14
CA ASN A 321 -28.78 58.75 -26.58
C ASN A 321 -27.68 59.47 -27.39
N ARG A 322 -27.39 60.72 -27.04
CA ARG A 322 -26.35 61.51 -27.72
C ARG A 322 -24.99 60.81 -27.77
N HIS A 323 -24.60 60.09 -26.72
CA HIS A 323 -23.31 59.40 -26.70
C HIS A 323 -23.25 58.26 -27.73
N LEU A 324 -24.33 57.46 -27.85
CA LEU A 324 -24.42 56.41 -28.85
C LEU A 324 -24.58 57.00 -30.26
N LEU A 325 -25.31 58.11 -30.42
CA LEU A 325 -25.41 58.84 -31.67
C LEU A 325 -24.04 59.29 -32.16
N ASP A 326 -23.26 59.96 -31.32
CA ASP A 326 -21.92 60.44 -31.66
C ASP A 326 -21.03 59.28 -32.11
N THR A 327 -21.06 58.16 -31.37
CA THR A 327 -20.30 56.95 -31.70
C THR A 327 -20.70 56.37 -33.06
N ARG A 328 -22.01 56.24 -33.32
CA ARG A 328 -22.51 55.71 -34.60
C ARG A 328 -22.26 56.66 -35.76
N LEU A 329 -22.32 57.96 -35.52
CA LEU A 329 -22.01 58.97 -36.52
C LEU A 329 -20.53 58.89 -36.92
N THR A 330 -19.61 58.80 -35.95
CA THR A 330 -18.19 58.58 -36.25
C THR A 330 -17.97 57.32 -37.07
N GLN A 331 -18.58 56.20 -36.69
CA GLN A 331 -18.49 54.95 -37.46
C GLN A 331 -19.08 55.06 -38.88
N ALA A 332 -20.20 55.78 -39.02
CA ALA A 332 -20.80 56.02 -40.32
C ALA A 332 -19.90 56.88 -41.20
N MET A 333 -19.22 57.89 -40.63
CA MET A 333 -18.25 58.73 -41.33
C MET A 333 -17.04 57.92 -41.79
N GLU A 334 -16.43 57.11 -40.91
CA GLU A 334 -15.30 56.24 -41.26
C GLU A 334 -15.67 55.30 -42.42
N LYS A 335 -16.84 54.66 -42.34
CA LYS A 335 -17.32 53.77 -43.41
C LYS A 335 -17.58 54.52 -44.71
N ALA A 336 -18.09 55.74 -44.63
CA ALA A 336 -18.36 56.55 -45.81
C ALA A 336 -17.06 56.99 -46.51
N ASP A 337 -16.01 57.30 -45.76
CA ASP A 337 -14.68 57.59 -46.27
C ASP A 337 -14.09 56.37 -47.01
N GLU A 338 -14.22 55.17 -46.44
CA GLU A 338 -13.75 53.92 -47.07
C GLU A 338 -14.50 53.60 -48.36
N SER A 339 -15.81 53.85 -48.41
CA SER A 339 -16.66 53.51 -49.55
C SER A 339 -16.90 54.67 -50.52
N LEU A 340 -16.20 55.79 -50.37
CA LEU A 340 -16.39 57.03 -51.14
C LEU A 340 -17.87 57.46 -51.25
N SER A 341 -18.59 57.36 -50.13
CA SER A 341 -20.00 57.72 -50.03
C SER A 341 -20.19 58.92 -49.09
N SER A 342 -21.43 59.35 -48.88
CA SER A 342 -21.74 60.50 -48.02
C SER A 342 -22.69 60.09 -46.89
N VAL A 343 -22.48 60.65 -45.69
CA VAL A 343 -23.41 60.53 -44.56
C VAL A 343 -24.32 61.76 -44.53
N GLY A 344 -25.63 61.54 -44.39
CA GLY A 344 -26.61 62.60 -44.17
C GLY A 344 -27.03 62.67 -42.70
N ILE A 345 -27.19 63.88 -42.17
CA ILE A 345 -27.75 64.13 -40.84
C ILE A 345 -29.01 64.98 -41.02
N LEU A 346 -30.11 64.55 -40.42
CA LEU A 346 -31.38 65.27 -40.41
C LEU A 346 -31.74 65.61 -38.96
N PHE A 347 -31.91 66.90 -38.67
CA PHE A 347 -32.46 67.37 -37.40
C PHE A 347 -33.95 67.62 -37.57
N ILE A 348 -34.76 67.09 -36.65
CA ILE A 348 -36.21 67.22 -36.65
C ILE A 348 -36.61 67.88 -35.33
N ASP A 349 -37.33 69.00 -35.41
CA ASP A 349 -37.95 69.64 -34.25
C ASP A 349 -39.46 69.40 -34.26
N LEU A 350 -40.07 69.33 -33.08
CA LEU A 350 -41.53 69.18 -32.95
C LEU A 350 -42.16 70.55 -32.73
N ASP A 351 -42.78 71.08 -33.79
CA ASP A 351 -43.46 72.37 -33.75
C ASP A 351 -44.50 72.46 -32.62
N ASN A 352 -44.51 73.59 -31.91
CA ASN A 352 -45.44 73.88 -30.82
C ASN A 352 -45.43 72.87 -29.66
N PHE A 353 -44.39 72.05 -29.51
CA PHE A 353 -44.31 71.04 -28.43
C PHE A 353 -44.45 71.66 -27.03
N LYS A 354 -43.88 72.86 -26.82
CA LYS A 354 -44.01 73.60 -25.55
C LYS A 354 -45.47 73.90 -25.19
N GLN A 355 -46.31 74.24 -26.16
CA GLN A 355 -47.73 74.50 -25.94
C GLN A 355 -48.48 73.24 -25.48
N VAL A 356 -48.08 72.06 -25.95
CA VAL A 356 -48.64 70.78 -25.49
C VAL A 356 -48.26 70.53 -24.03
N ASN A 357 -47.00 70.75 -23.65
CA ASN A 357 -46.57 70.64 -22.25
C ASN A 357 -47.33 71.62 -21.34
N ASP A 358 -47.46 72.87 -21.76
CA ASP A 358 -48.08 73.93 -20.98
C ASP A 358 -49.61 73.72 -20.82
N THR A 359 -50.27 73.09 -21.80
CA THR A 359 -51.73 72.88 -21.82
C THR A 359 -52.15 71.53 -21.22
N ALA A 360 -51.42 70.46 -21.53
CA ALA A 360 -51.78 69.08 -21.20
C ALA A 360 -50.84 68.40 -20.18
N GLY A 361 -49.79 69.09 -19.77
CA GLY A 361 -48.80 68.63 -18.79
C GLY A 361 -47.67 67.79 -19.39
N HIS A 362 -46.53 67.78 -18.71
CA HIS A 362 -45.32 67.08 -19.15
C HIS A 362 -45.52 65.57 -19.38
N SER A 363 -46.38 64.91 -18.60
CA SER A 363 -46.66 63.48 -18.81
C SER A 363 -47.33 63.18 -20.16
N ILE A 364 -48.10 64.13 -20.72
CA ILE A 364 -48.68 64.00 -22.05
C ILE A 364 -47.65 64.36 -23.12
N GLY A 365 -46.79 65.35 -22.86
CA GLY A 365 -45.64 65.64 -23.72
C GLY A 365 -44.69 64.45 -23.87
N ASP A 366 -44.37 63.76 -22.78
CA ASP A 366 -43.54 62.56 -22.77
C ASP A 366 -44.11 61.44 -23.64
N LYS A 367 -45.44 61.26 -23.61
CA LYS A 367 -46.14 60.30 -24.48
C LYS A 367 -46.07 60.73 -25.95
N LEU A 368 -46.21 62.02 -26.22
CA LEU A 368 -46.08 62.57 -27.57
C LEU A 368 -44.67 62.35 -28.12
N ILE A 369 -43.62 62.60 -27.32
CA ILE A 369 -42.22 62.33 -27.72
C ILE A 369 -42.03 60.84 -28.01
N LYS A 370 -42.50 59.93 -27.14
CA LYS A 370 -42.42 58.48 -27.38
C LYS A 370 -43.09 58.05 -28.69
N GLU A 371 -44.28 58.58 -28.95
CA GLU A 371 -45.04 58.28 -30.16
C GLU A 371 -44.35 58.85 -31.41
N ALA A 372 -43.80 60.07 -31.33
CA ALA A 372 -43.02 60.68 -32.41
C ALA A 372 -41.75 59.88 -32.71
N ALA A 373 -40.99 59.52 -31.67
CA ALA A 373 -39.82 58.64 -31.76
C ALA A 373 -40.18 57.32 -32.47
N GLY A 374 -41.23 56.64 -32.00
CA GLY A 374 -41.72 55.41 -32.63
C GLY A 374 -42.06 55.59 -34.11
N ARG A 375 -42.82 56.63 -34.46
CA ARG A 375 -43.19 56.90 -35.87
C ARG A 375 -41.98 57.18 -36.75
N ILE A 376 -41.02 57.97 -36.28
CA ILE A 376 -39.80 58.28 -37.02
C ILE A 376 -38.98 57.01 -37.24
N THR A 377 -38.82 56.17 -36.20
CA THR A 377 -38.12 54.88 -36.33
C THR A 377 -38.77 53.95 -37.36
N HIS A 378 -40.10 53.95 -37.48
CA HIS A 378 -40.80 53.15 -38.51
C HIS A 378 -40.69 53.71 -39.94
N CYS A 379 -40.34 55.00 -40.08
CA CYS A 379 -40.19 55.65 -41.37
C CYS A 379 -38.77 55.56 -41.94
N VAL A 380 -37.79 55.12 -41.15
CA VAL A 380 -36.39 54.97 -41.58
C VAL A 380 -36.03 53.49 -41.83
N ARG A 381 -34.91 53.25 -42.51
CA ARG A 381 -34.45 51.88 -42.81
C ARG A 381 -33.80 51.27 -41.58
N SER A 382 -33.71 49.95 -41.52
CA SER A 382 -33.17 49.21 -40.37
C SER A 382 -31.69 49.50 -40.04
N TYR A 383 -30.95 50.12 -40.95
CA TYR A 383 -29.55 50.51 -40.76
C TYR A 383 -29.38 52.02 -40.50
N ASP A 384 -30.44 52.81 -40.57
CA ASP A 384 -30.43 54.21 -40.19
C ASP A 384 -30.50 54.33 -38.65
N THR A 385 -29.91 55.38 -38.09
CA THR A 385 -29.95 55.64 -36.64
C THR A 385 -30.90 56.80 -36.37
N VAL A 386 -31.93 56.53 -35.56
CA VAL A 386 -32.76 57.56 -34.90
C VAL A 386 -32.28 57.67 -33.47
N ALA A 387 -32.10 58.88 -32.97
CA ALA A 387 -31.54 59.18 -31.65
C ALA A 387 -32.27 60.36 -31.02
#